data_AF-A0A3A8GT66-F1
#
_entry.id   AF-A0A3A8GT66-F1
#
_cell.length_a   1.000
_cell.length_b   1.000
_cell.length_c   1.000
_cell.angle_alpha   90.00
_cell.angle_beta   90.00
_cell.angle_gamma   90.00
#
_symmetry.space_group_name_H-M   'P 1'
#
loop_
_entity.id
_entity.type
_entity.pdbx_description
1 polymer ?
#
loop_
_entity_poly.entity_id
_entity_poly.type
_entity_poly.pdbx_seq_one_letter_code
_entity_poly.pdbx_strand_id
1 'polypeptide(L)'
;MSTNDPAGTLASTSPQRDEANLWFGVVIAHGAAAMLFCAMAFTAGFYRLRGFWPPASARPGVLVPALAGGLLVIGVVLLHVALRQPRPGRLTLAGVLGTGAAFLATQAAWLHVLFWYRDLRIPDSGVFASALYGLSAVQAVHLAVVLVGLLRAGLRVLRGQDASAPLRRALPGWWCSTVMYGVLFAVVYLP
;
A
#
# COMPACT_ATOMS: atom_id res chain seq x y z
N MET A 1 1.46 39.30 -9.66
CA MET A 1 2.55 40.29 -9.62
C MET A 1 3.63 39.74 -8.72
N SER A 2 4.79 39.38 -9.29
CA SER A 2 5.92 38.80 -8.55
C SER A 2 6.79 39.94 -8.03
N THR A 3 6.88 40.10 -6.73
CA THR A 3 7.85 41.00 -6.09
C THR A 3 9.13 40.22 -5.85
N ASN A 4 10.05 40.27 -6.81
CA ASN A 4 11.41 39.81 -6.59
C ASN A 4 12.14 40.90 -5.79
N ASP A 5 12.70 40.52 -4.64
CA ASP A 5 13.66 41.37 -3.92
C ASP A 5 14.97 41.44 -4.72
N PRO A 6 15.69 42.58 -4.71
CA PRO A 6 16.90 42.80 -5.51
C PRO A 6 18.12 41.97 -5.04
N ALA A 7 17.98 41.15 -4.00
CA ALA A 7 19.05 40.34 -3.42
C ALA A 7 19.16 38.91 -3.98
N GLY A 8 18.30 38.50 -4.92
CA GLY A 8 18.37 37.16 -5.54
C GLY A 8 18.12 35.98 -4.59
N THR A 9 17.75 36.25 -3.33
CA THR A 9 17.31 35.24 -2.37
C THR A 9 15.89 34.83 -2.71
N LEU A 10 15.71 33.56 -3.10
CA LEU A 10 14.38 32.96 -3.24
C LEU A 10 13.61 33.21 -1.94
N ALA A 11 12.56 34.03 -2.00
CA ALA A 11 11.71 34.34 -0.87
C ALA A 11 11.36 33.05 -0.11
N SER A 12 11.50 33.08 1.21
CA SER A 12 11.14 31.97 2.10
C SER A 12 9.80 31.39 1.65
N THR A 13 9.78 30.13 1.24
CA THR A 13 8.55 29.48 0.79
C THR A 13 7.54 29.55 1.93
N SER A 14 6.30 29.96 1.64
CA SER A 14 5.28 29.99 2.68
C SER A 14 5.05 28.57 3.20
N PRO A 15 4.76 28.36 4.50
CA PRO A 15 4.50 27.03 5.06
C PRO A 15 3.41 26.25 4.30
N GLN A 16 2.45 26.95 3.71
CA GLN A 16 1.41 26.37 2.86
C GLN A 16 1.98 25.79 1.54
N ARG A 17 2.95 26.47 0.93
CA ARG A 17 3.61 26.00 -0.30
C ARG A 17 4.48 24.79 -0.03
N ASP A 18 5.16 24.74 1.11
CA ASP A 18 5.96 23.57 1.51
C ASP A 18 5.08 22.35 1.74
N GLU A 19 3.94 22.50 2.43
CA GLU A 19 2.98 21.42 2.64
C GLU A 19 2.37 20.93 1.31
N ALA A 20 2.07 21.84 0.38
CA ALA A 20 1.58 21.49 -0.94
C ALA A 20 2.61 20.71 -1.77
N ASN A 21 3.88 21.15 -1.75
CA ASN A 21 4.97 20.46 -2.42
C ASN A 21 5.20 19.06 -1.85
N LEU A 22 5.14 18.92 -0.52
CA LEU A 22 5.22 17.61 0.15
C LEU A 22 4.06 16.70 -0.26
N TRP A 23 2.83 17.21 -0.27
CA TRP A 23 1.67 16.44 -0.68
C TRP A 23 1.79 15.99 -2.15
N PHE A 24 2.18 16.90 -3.05
CA PHE A 24 2.40 16.58 -4.45
C PHE A 24 3.50 15.52 -4.62
N GLY A 25 4.63 15.68 -3.95
CA GLY A 25 5.73 14.71 -3.97
C GLY A 25 5.30 13.33 -3.48
N VAL A 26 4.48 13.27 -2.43
CA VAL A 26 3.86 12.02 -1.95
C VAL A 26 3.01 11.40 -3.06
N VAL A 27 2.10 12.14 -3.68
CA VAL A 27 1.24 11.62 -4.75
C VAL A 27 2.05 11.08 -5.94
N ILE A 28 3.09 11.80 -6.37
CA ILE A 28 3.98 11.35 -7.44
C ILE A 28 4.72 10.06 -7.06
N ALA A 29 5.23 9.95 -5.83
CA ALA A 29 5.90 8.73 -5.36
C ALA A 29 4.96 7.51 -5.39
N HIS A 30 3.71 7.69 -4.99
CA HIS A 30 2.68 6.65 -5.08
C HIS A 30 2.34 6.29 -6.54
N GLY A 31 2.26 7.29 -7.42
CA GLY A 31 2.08 7.08 -8.85
C GLY A 31 3.20 6.24 -9.47
N ALA A 32 4.46 6.52 -9.12
CA ALA A 32 5.60 5.74 -9.59
C ALA A 32 5.54 4.28 -9.11
N ALA A 33 5.19 4.05 -7.84
CA ALA A 33 5.00 2.70 -7.32
C ALA A 33 3.84 1.96 -8.02
N ALA A 34 2.74 2.65 -8.29
CA ALA A 34 1.63 2.11 -9.05
C ALA A 34 2.03 1.75 -10.50
N MET A 35 2.85 2.58 -11.16
CA MET A 35 3.36 2.27 -12.50
C MET A 35 4.23 1.00 -12.51
N LEU A 36 5.16 0.87 -11.57
CA LEU A 36 5.96 -0.35 -11.41
C LEU A 36 5.07 -1.57 -11.20
N PHE A 37 4.06 -1.44 -10.34
CA PHE A 37 3.12 -2.50 -10.04
C PHE A 37 2.27 -2.89 -11.26
N CYS A 38 1.75 -1.90 -11.99
CA CYS A 38 1.00 -2.11 -13.23
C CYS A 38 1.85 -2.78 -14.31
N ALA A 39 3.14 -2.45 -14.42
CA ALA A 39 4.04 -3.12 -15.36
C ALA A 39 4.16 -4.62 -15.06
N MET A 40 4.31 -5.00 -13.79
CA MET A 40 4.34 -6.41 -13.39
C MET A 40 2.98 -7.11 -13.59
N ALA A 41 1.88 -6.43 -13.26
CA ALA A 41 0.53 -6.95 -13.46
C ALA A 41 0.23 -7.16 -14.95
N PHE A 42 0.69 -6.25 -15.80
CA PHE A 42 0.63 -6.37 -17.25
C PHE A 42 1.42 -7.58 -17.74
N THR A 43 2.63 -7.82 -17.22
CA THR A 43 3.40 -9.04 -17.54
C THR A 43 2.59 -10.30 -17.23
N ALA A 44 1.97 -10.39 -16.05
CA ALA A 44 1.10 -11.51 -15.71
C ALA A 44 -0.11 -11.64 -16.67
N GLY A 45 -0.76 -10.52 -16.99
CA GLY A 45 -1.86 -10.46 -17.96
C GLY A 45 -1.46 -10.93 -19.36
N PHE A 46 -0.27 -10.57 -19.82
CA PHE A 46 0.27 -11.01 -21.11
C PHE A 46 0.42 -12.55 -21.17
N TYR A 47 0.89 -13.18 -20.10
CA TYR A 47 0.97 -14.65 -20.03
C TYR A 47 -0.40 -15.32 -19.91
N ARG A 48 -1.36 -14.67 -19.25
CA ARG A 48 -2.78 -15.11 -19.21
C ARG A 48 -3.41 -15.14 -20.58
N LEU A 49 -3.20 -14.12 -21.40
CA LEU A 49 -3.70 -14.08 -22.78
C LEU A 49 -3.12 -15.19 -23.66
N ARG A 50 -1.95 -15.73 -23.31
CA ARG A 50 -1.29 -16.84 -24.02
C ARG A 50 -1.66 -18.23 -23.48
N GLY A 51 -2.59 -18.32 -22.53
CA GLY A 51 -3.05 -19.59 -21.97
C GLY A 51 -2.10 -20.24 -20.95
N PHE A 52 -1.05 -19.54 -20.53
CA PHE A 52 -0.06 -20.07 -19.57
C PHE A 52 -0.41 -19.75 -18.09
N TRP A 53 -1.59 -19.19 -17.81
CA TRP A 53 -1.91 -18.62 -16.50
C TRP A 53 -3.42 -18.60 -16.16
N PRO A 54 -3.83 -18.87 -14.90
CA PRO A 54 -3.06 -19.56 -13.87
C PRO A 54 -3.06 -21.09 -14.13
N PRO A 55 -1.94 -21.81 -13.93
CA PRO A 55 -1.91 -23.26 -14.14
C PRO A 55 -2.95 -23.93 -13.24
N ALA A 56 -3.73 -24.87 -13.78
CA ALA A 56 -4.79 -25.53 -13.01
C ALA A 56 -4.28 -26.22 -11.73
N SER A 57 -3.06 -26.77 -11.79
CA SER A 57 -2.37 -27.39 -10.65
C SER A 57 -1.87 -26.40 -9.59
N ALA A 58 -1.77 -25.11 -9.93
CA ALA A 58 -1.11 -24.08 -9.13
C ALA A 58 -2.09 -23.03 -8.55
N ARG A 59 -3.40 -23.18 -8.77
CA ARG A 59 -4.38 -22.16 -8.36
C ARG A 59 -4.49 -22.07 -6.84
N PRO A 60 -4.12 -20.92 -6.23
CA PRO A 60 -4.29 -20.73 -4.80
C PRO A 60 -5.77 -20.52 -4.43
N GLY A 61 -6.15 -20.94 -3.22
CA GLY A 61 -7.48 -20.66 -2.68
C GLY A 61 -7.74 -19.16 -2.50
N VAL A 62 -9.01 -18.76 -2.63
CA VAL A 62 -9.41 -17.33 -2.63
C VAL A 62 -9.77 -16.78 -1.25
N LEU A 63 -10.13 -17.64 -0.29
CA LEU A 63 -10.71 -17.21 0.99
C LEU A 63 -9.72 -16.39 1.83
N VAL A 64 -8.51 -16.91 2.09
CA VAL A 64 -7.50 -16.22 2.91
C VAL A 64 -7.10 -14.87 2.28
N PRO A 65 -6.81 -14.79 0.96
CA PRO A 65 -6.60 -13.51 0.29
C PRO A 65 -7.81 -12.56 0.37
N ALA A 66 -9.04 -13.05 0.23
CA ALA A 66 -10.23 -12.21 0.34
C ALA A 66 -10.36 -11.58 1.74
N LEU A 67 -10.12 -12.38 2.79
CA LEU A 67 -10.10 -11.89 4.17
C LEU A 67 -9.00 -10.86 4.40
N ALA A 68 -7.80 -11.08 3.84
CA ALA A 68 -6.74 -10.10 3.86
C ALA A 68 -7.17 -8.78 3.17
N GLY A 69 -7.78 -8.85 1.98
CA GLY A 69 -8.35 -7.68 1.31
C GLY A 69 -9.36 -6.94 2.16
N GLY A 70 -10.19 -7.67 2.91
CA GLY A 70 -11.12 -7.11 3.89
C GLY A 70 -10.42 -6.27 4.98
N LEU A 71 -9.27 -6.71 5.48
CA LEU A 71 -8.48 -5.96 6.47
C LEU A 71 -8.02 -4.59 5.92
N LEU A 72 -7.63 -4.52 4.64
CA LEU A 72 -7.27 -3.25 4.01
C LEU A 72 -8.46 -2.28 3.94
N VAL A 73 -9.64 -2.79 3.56
CA VAL A 73 -10.87 -1.99 3.50
C VAL A 73 -11.27 -1.49 4.89
N ILE A 74 -11.21 -2.36 5.91
CA ILE A 74 -11.48 -1.96 7.30
C ILE A 74 -10.50 -0.86 7.73
N GLY A 75 -9.21 -1.00 7.41
CA GLY A 75 -8.21 0.00 7.73
C GLY A 75 -8.44 1.35 7.02
N VAL A 76 -8.91 1.35 5.76
CA VAL A 76 -9.35 2.58 5.07
C VAL A 76 -10.46 3.26 5.87
N VAL A 77 -11.49 2.51 6.26
CA VAL A 77 -12.64 3.06 7.00
C VAL A 77 -12.18 3.64 8.34
N LEU A 78 -11.37 2.91 9.10
CA LEU A 78 -10.83 3.37 10.38
C LEU A 78 -9.97 4.62 10.22
N LEU A 79 -9.17 4.71 9.15
CA LEU A 79 -8.36 5.90 8.87
C LEU A 79 -9.25 7.11 8.56
N HIS A 80 -10.31 6.94 7.78
CA HIS A 80 -11.28 8.03 7.55
C HIS A 80 -11.97 8.46 8.85
N VAL A 81 -12.36 7.51 9.71
CA VAL A 81 -12.94 7.81 11.01
C VAL A 81 -11.96 8.60 11.88
N ALA A 82 -10.67 8.20 11.90
CA ALA A 82 -9.63 8.92 12.62
C ALA A 82 -9.46 10.36 12.10
N LEU A 83 -9.50 10.57 10.78
CA LEU A 83 -9.35 11.87 10.15
C LEU A 83 -10.55 12.82 10.36
N ARG A 84 -11.73 12.28 10.67
CA ARG A 84 -12.91 13.10 11.02
C ARG A 84 -12.86 13.66 12.43
N GLN A 85 -12.00 13.11 13.30
CA GLN A 85 -11.87 13.57 14.68
C GLN A 85 -10.76 14.62 14.78
N PRO A 86 -10.98 15.74 15.48
CA PRO A 86 -9.93 16.74 15.72
C PRO A 86 -8.77 16.18 16.55
N ARG A 87 -9.04 15.16 17.37
CA ARG A 87 -8.04 14.36 18.06
C ARG A 87 -8.40 12.88 17.90
N PRO A 88 -7.75 12.15 16.99
CA PRO A 88 -8.06 10.74 16.78
C PRO A 88 -7.80 9.94 18.06
N GLY A 89 -8.79 9.14 18.46
CA GLY A 89 -8.68 8.25 19.61
C GLY A 89 -7.55 7.23 19.47
N ARG A 90 -6.91 6.87 20.59
CA ARG A 90 -5.81 5.88 20.64
C ARG A 90 -6.24 4.52 20.08
N LEU A 91 -7.45 4.08 20.40
CA LEU A 91 -8.03 2.83 19.91
C LEU A 91 -8.21 2.85 18.40
N THR A 92 -8.66 3.97 17.82
CA THR A 92 -8.83 4.11 16.37
C THR A 92 -7.49 4.02 15.65
N LEU A 93 -6.46 4.73 16.15
CA LEU A 93 -5.10 4.66 15.58
C LEU A 93 -4.49 3.26 15.72
N ALA A 94 -4.68 2.61 16.87
CA ALA A 94 -4.26 1.23 17.08
C ALA A 94 -5.00 0.28 16.12
N GLY A 95 -6.28 0.52 15.83
CA GLY A 95 -7.05 -0.25 14.86
C GLY A 95 -6.54 -0.08 13.43
N VAL A 96 -6.19 1.14 13.01
CA VAL A 96 -5.58 1.38 11.69
C VAL A 96 -4.24 0.64 11.57
N LEU A 97 -3.36 0.77 12.56
CA LEU A 97 -2.07 0.07 12.55
C LEU A 97 -2.26 -1.45 12.62
N GLY A 98 -3.17 -1.91 13.46
CA GLY A 98 -3.47 -3.32 13.66
C GLY A 98 -4.03 -3.98 12.40
N THR A 99 -4.93 -3.32 11.67
CA THR A 99 -5.48 -3.86 10.41
C THR A 99 -4.42 -4.00 9.32
N GLY A 100 -3.54 -3.01 9.17
CA GLY A 100 -2.45 -3.11 8.20
C GLY A 100 -1.38 -4.13 8.60
N ALA A 101 -1.03 -4.21 9.89
CA ALA A 101 -0.11 -5.23 10.39
C ALA A 101 -0.69 -6.64 10.24
N ALA A 102 -1.98 -6.83 10.55
CA ALA A 102 -2.70 -8.08 10.38
C ALA A 102 -2.77 -8.48 8.90
N PHE A 103 -2.98 -7.52 7.99
CA PHE A 103 -2.89 -7.78 6.55
C PHE A 103 -1.52 -8.32 6.16
N LEU A 104 -0.43 -7.64 6.55
CA LEU A 104 0.94 -8.06 6.21
C LEU A 104 1.26 -9.44 6.78
N ALA A 105 0.87 -9.70 8.03
CA ALA A 105 1.04 -11.00 8.66
C ALA A 105 0.25 -12.10 7.93
N THR A 106 -1.00 -11.83 7.56
CA THR A 106 -1.83 -12.78 6.82
C THR A 106 -1.24 -13.06 5.44
N GLN A 107 -0.77 -12.04 4.73
CA GLN A 107 -0.14 -12.18 3.43
C GLN A 107 1.17 -12.99 3.54
N ALA A 108 2.03 -12.66 4.50
CA ALA A 108 3.27 -13.39 4.73
C ALA A 108 3.03 -14.86 5.09
N ALA A 109 2.08 -15.14 5.98
CA ALA A 109 1.71 -16.50 6.35
C ALA A 109 1.13 -17.27 5.16
N TRP A 110 0.28 -16.64 4.35
CA TRP A 110 -0.29 -17.26 3.16
C TRP A 110 0.77 -17.58 2.12
N LEU A 111 1.67 -16.65 1.81
CA LEU A 111 2.77 -16.87 0.88
C LEU A 111 3.75 -17.92 1.41
N HIS A 112 4.01 -17.96 2.71
CA HIS A 112 4.78 -19.03 3.34
C HIS A 112 4.12 -20.39 3.12
N VAL A 113 2.79 -20.47 3.28
CA VAL A 113 2.05 -21.70 3.01
C VAL A 113 2.15 -22.13 1.55
N LEU A 114 2.00 -21.19 0.62
CA LEU A 114 2.14 -21.47 -0.81
C LEU A 114 3.55 -21.97 -1.17
N PHE A 115 4.58 -21.36 -0.59
CA PHE A 115 5.98 -21.70 -0.86
C PHE A 115 6.36 -23.08 -0.31
N TRP A 116 6.01 -23.37 0.95
CA TRP A 116 6.48 -24.56 1.64
C TRP A 116 5.55 -25.77 1.57
N TYR A 117 4.23 -25.55 1.44
CA TYR A 117 3.23 -26.63 1.52
C TYR A 117 2.39 -26.79 0.25
N ARG A 118 2.59 -25.94 -0.76
CA ARG A 118 1.96 -26.06 -2.09
C ARG A 118 2.97 -26.05 -3.23
N ASP A 119 4.26 -26.16 -2.89
CA ASP A 119 5.40 -26.25 -3.81
C ASP A 119 5.46 -25.14 -4.87
N LEU A 120 4.85 -23.98 -4.61
CA LEU A 120 4.97 -22.79 -5.45
C LEU A 120 6.29 -22.08 -5.16
N ARG A 121 7.42 -22.71 -5.48
CA ARG A 121 8.76 -22.17 -5.23
C ARG A 121 9.27 -21.34 -6.40
N ILE A 122 10.04 -20.30 -6.11
CA ILE A 122 10.80 -19.55 -7.12
C ILE A 122 12.22 -20.14 -7.18
N PRO A 123 12.82 -20.33 -8.37
CA PRO A 123 12.26 -20.07 -9.71
C PRO A 123 11.48 -21.25 -10.30
N ASP A 124 11.48 -22.40 -9.64
CA ASP A 124 11.07 -23.70 -10.20
C ASP A 124 9.61 -23.75 -10.69
N SER A 125 8.71 -22.98 -10.06
CA SER A 125 7.29 -22.89 -10.42
C SER A 125 7.00 -21.87 -11.54
N GLY A 126 8.05 -21.40 -12.21
CA GLY A 126 7.97 -20.59 -13.42
C GLY A 126 7.36 -19.20 -13.22
N VAL A 127 6.80 -18.67 -14.31
CA VAL A 127 6.30 -17.29 -14.39
C VAL A 127 5.19 -17.03 -13.37
N PHE A 128 4.34 -18.03 -13.07
CA PHE A 128 3.25 -17.89 -12.11
C PHE A 128 3.73 -17.51 -10.71
N ALA A 129 4.65 -18.30 -10.16
CA ALA A 129 5.22 -18.01 -8.85
C ALA A 129 5.95 -16.66 -8.86
N SER A 130 6.80 -16.41 -9.85
CA SER A 130 7.55 -15.14 -9.96
C SER A 130 6.65 -13.91 -9.92
N ALA A 131 5.53 -13.90 -10.64
CA ALA A 131 4.60 -12.77 -10.61
C ALA A 131 3.74 -12.75 -9.34
N LEU A 132 3.29 -13.89 -8.79
CA LEU A 132 2.59 -13.95 -7.50
C LEU A 132 3.44 -13.31 -6.38
N TYR A 133 4.68 -13.77 -6.19
CA TYR A 133 5.54 -13.24 -5.14
C TYR A 133 6.05 -11.83 -5.46
N GLY A 134 6.35 -11.52 -6.72
CA GLY A 134 6.80 -10.18 -7.13
C GLY A 134 5.73 -9.11 -6.88
N LEU A 135 4.49 -9.33 -7.35
CA LEU A 135 3.36 -8.45 -7.08
C LEU A 135 3.11 -8.34 -5.57
N SER A 136 3.12 -9.46 -4.86
CA SER A 136 2.88 -9.46 -3.41
C SER A 136 3.97 -8.69 -2.65
N ALA A 137 5.24 -8.86 -3.02
CA ALA A 137 6.36 -8.18 -2.39
C ALA A 137 6.28 -6.67 -2.57
N VAL A 138 6.04 -6.19 -3.80
CA VAL A 138 5.93 -4.75 -4.05
C VAL A 138 4.74 -4.14 -3.31
N GLN A 139 3.59 -4.82 -3.28
CA GLN A 139 2.42 -4.37 -2.52
C GLN A 139 2.69 -4.35 -1.01
N ALA A 140 3.35 -5.38 -0.47
CA ALA A 140 3.71 -5.48 0.94
C ALA A 140 4.69 -4.38 1.36
N VAL A 141 5.74 -4.15 0.57
CA VAL A 141 6.73 -3.09 0.80
C VAL A 141 6.05 -1.72 0.78
N HIS A 142 5.19 -1.47 -0.21
CA HIS A 142 4.45 -0.22 -0.30
C HIS A 142 3.60 0.02 0.96
N LEU A 143 2.81 -0.97 1.38
CA LEU A 143 1.99 -0.85 2.60
C LEU A 143 2.85 -0.71 3.85
N ALA A 144 3.98 -1.40 3.96
CA ALA A 144 4.90 -1.29 5.09
C ALA A 144 5.43 0.15 5.23
N VAL A 145 5.79 0.80 4.12
CA VAL A 145 6.21 2.21 4.12
C VAL A 145 5.08 3.13 4.61
N VAL A 146 3.85 2.91 4.14
CA VAL A 146 2.66 3.64 4.60
C VAL A 146 2.43 3.45 6.10
N LEU A 147 2.56 2.21 6.60
CA LEU A 147 2.41 1.88 8.02
C LEU A 147 3.48 2.50 8.90
N VAL A 148 4.74 2.57 8.44
CA VAL A 148 5.79 3.30 9.15
C VAL A 148 5.45 4.79 9.24
N GLY A 149 4.92 5.38 8.17
CA GLY A 149 4.40 6.76 8.18
C GLY A 149 3.28 6.97 9.20
N LEU A 150 2.29 6.08 9.20
CA LEU A 150 1.18 6.09 10.15
C LEU A 150 1.62 5.87 11.60
N LEU A 151 2.57 4.96 11.84
CA LEU A 151 3.11 4.69 13.17
C LEU A 151 3.81 5.95 13.70
N ARG A 152 4.66 6.58 12.88
CA ARG A 152 5.32 7.85 13.24
C ARG A 152 4.29 8.95 13.55
N ALA A 153 3.23 9.06 12.75
CA ALA A 153 2.15 10.01 13.01
C ALA A 153 1.38 9.69 14.30
N GLY A 154 1.07 8.41 14.54
CA GLY A 154 0.40 7.95 15.76
C GLY A 154 1.24 8.21 17.01
N LEU A 155 2.56 7.99 16.96
CA LEU A 155 3.48 8.32 18.05
C LEU A 155 3.48 9.82 18.37
N ARG A 156 3.34 10.70 17.37
CA ARG A 156 3.18 12.15 17.60
C ARG A 156 1.88 12.45 18.33
N VAL A 157 0.76 11.83 17.93
CA VAL A 157 -0.53 11.97 18.65
C VAL A 157 -0.40 11.51 20.10
N LEU A 158 0.26 10.38 20.35
CA LEU A 158 0.46 9.87 21.71
C LEU A 158 1.30 10.81 22.59
N ARG A 159 2.21 11.57 21.98
CA ARG A 159 3.01 12.61 22.62
C ARG A 159 2.28 13.96 22.74
N GLY A 160 1.01 14.04 22.34
CA GLY A 160 0.21 15.27 22.37
C GLY A 160 0.56 16.29 21.28
N GLN A 161 1.33 15.89 20.27
CA GLN A 161 1.72 16.75 19.14
C GLN A 161 0.66 16.72 18.04
N ASP A 162 0.55 17.79 17.25
CA ASP A 162 -0.30 17.77 16.06
C ASP A 162 0.27 16.81 15.00
N ALA A 163 -0.58 15.91 14.53
CA ALA A 163 -0.28 14.91 13.51
C ALA A 163 -1.34 14.88 12.40
N SER A 164 -2.19 15.91 12.32
CA SER A 164 -3.30 15.95 11.36
C SER A 164 -2.80 15.92 9.91
N ALA A 165 -1.77 16.72 9.60
CA ALA A 165 -1.14 16.74 8.27
C ALA A 165 -0.51 15.38 7.88
N PRO A 166 0.38 14.76 8.67
CA PRO A 166 0.94 13.46 8.30
C PRO A 166 -0.10 12.33 8.22
N LEU A 167 -1.14 12.33 9.06
CA LEU A 167 -2.23 11.36 8.94
C LEU A 167 -3.00 11.53 7.62
N ARG A 168 -3.30 12.78 7.21
CA ARG A 168 -3.93 13.06 5.92
C ARG A 168 -3.06 12.60 4.74
N ARG A 169 -1.75 12.78 4.83
CA ARG A 169 -0.80 12.34 3.79
C ARG A 169 -0.66 10.82 3.68
N ALA A 170 -1.03 10.06 4.71
CA ALA A 170 -1.02 8.60 4.64
C ALA A 170 -2.22 8.04 3.86
N LEU A 171 -3.30 8.81 3.71
CA LEU A 171 -4.53 8.35 3.07
C LEU A 171 -4.36 7.95 1.59
N PRO A 172 -3.69 8.74 0.72
CA PRO A 172 -3.42 8.32 -0.65
C PRO A 172 -2.61 7.03 -0.70
N GLY A 173 -1.67 6.85 0.24
CA GLY A 173 -0.85 5.64 0.30
C GLY A 173 -1.62 4.40 0.69
N TRP A 174 -2.51 4.50 1.67
CA TRP A 174 -3.38 3.40 2.03
C TRP A 174 -4.32 3.01 0.88
N TRP A 175 -4.92 3.99 0.21
CA TRP A 175 -5.76 3.75 -0.97
C TRP A 175 -4.97 3.09 -2.10
N CYS A 176 -3.77 3.60 -2.40
CA CYS A 176 -2.88 3.00 -3.39
C CYS A 176 -2.61 1.53 -3.06
N SER A 177 -2.20 1.21 -1.82
CA SER A 177 -2.01 -0.18 -1.36
C SER A 177 -3.26 -1.04 -1.49
N THR A 178 -4.44 -0.48 -1.24
CA THR A 178 -5.72 -1.19 -1.36
C THR A 178 -6.05 -1.51 -2.82
N VAL A 179 -5.86 -0.54 -3.72
CA VAL A 179 -6.07 -0.73 -5.16
C VAL A 179 -5.05 -1.71 -5.75
N MET A 180 -3.76 -1.57 -5.40
CA MET A 180 -2.71 -2.52 -5.77
C MET A 180 -3.09 -3.94 -5.35
N TYR A 181 -3.60 -4.12 -4.13
CA TYR A 181 -4.06 -5.41 -3.67
C TYR A 181 -5.29 -5.92 -4.42
N GLY A 182 -6.25 -5.05 -4.76
CA GLY A 182 -7.39 -5.42 -5.60
C GLY A 182 -6.96 -5.93 -6.98
N VAL A 183 -6.00 -5.26 -7.61
CA VAL A 183 -5.40 -5.70 -8.87
C VAL A 183 -4.65 -7.01 -8.70
N LEU A 184 -3.83 -7.15 -7.64
CA LEU A 184 -3.16 -8.40 -7.29
C LEU A 184 -4.16 -9.55 -7.16
N PHE A 185 -5.25 -9.32 -6.43
CA PHE A 185 -6.32 -10.27 -6.20
C PHE A 185 -6.95 -10.72 -7.52
N ALA A 186 -7.30 -9.76 -8.39
CA ALA A 186 -7.89 -10.03 -9.69
C ALA A 186 -6.95 -10.80 -10.62
N VAL A 187 -5.67 -10.42 -10.67
CA VAL A 187 -4.69 -11.03 -11.58
C VAL A 187 -4.33 -12.47 -11.18
N VAL A 188 -4.22 -12.72 -9.87
CA VAL A 188 -3.62 -13.96 -9.35
C VAL A 188 -4.66 -14.97 -8.84
N TYR A 189 -5.75 -14.49 -8.24
CA TYR A 189 -6.71 -15.34 -7.52
C TYR A 189 -8.05 -15.52 -8.22
N LEU A 190 -8.40 -14.64 -9.15
CA LEU A 190 -9.60 -14.79 -9.98
C LEU A 190 -9.28 -15.55 -11.27
N PRO A 191 -10.25 -16.28 -11.85
CA PRO A 191 -10.08 -17.00 -13.12
C PRO A 191 -9.80 -16.04 -14.29
#